data_AF-A0A355A8Q4-F1
#
_entry.id   AF-A0A355A8Q4-F1
#
_cell.length_a   1.000
_cell.length_b   1.000
_cell.length_c   1.000
_cell.angle_alpha   90.00
_cell.angle_beta   90.00
_cell.angle_gamma   90.00
#
_symmetry.space_group_name_H-M   'P 1'
#
loop_
_entity.id
_entity.type
_entity.pdbx_description
1 polymer ?
#
loop_
_entity_poly.entity_id
_entity_poly.type
_entity_poly.pdbx_seq_one_letter_code
_entity_poly.pdbx_strand_id
1 'polypeptide(L)'
;MSAKKNISKWAENMTVISYMNFDEVTPWENTFNTIVDKNDRGESYNEFKTRKLEVMLTELEKKFPDIRASIQSVHASTPLSYRDYIGVNRGSMYGYVKDADSPMKSFLSPKTKLKNLFFTGQSLNMHGVLGVTISAVLTCSEIVGREMLLEKIASANQE
;
A
#
# COMPACT_ATOMS: atom_id res chain seq x y z
N MET A 1 8.09 10.58 -8.17
CA MET A 1 8.28 12.05 -8.12
C MET A 1 6.98 12.69 -8.54
N SER A 2 6.39 13.54 -7.71
CA SER A 2 5.24 14.36 -8.11
C SER A 2 5.66 15.82 -8.17
N ALA A 3 5.55 16.44 -9.33
CA ALA A 3 5.53 17.89 -9.46
C ALA A 3 4.07 18.34 -9.42
N LYS A 4 3.74 19.36 -8.62
CA LYS A 4 2.39 19.94 -8.64
C LYS A 4 2.17 20.62 -9.98
N LYS A 5 1.15 20.19 -10.71
CA LYS A 5 0.73 20.81 -11.99
C LYS A 5 0.50 22.31 -11.72
N ASN A 6 1.21 23.17 -12.45
CA ASN A 6 1.13 24.64 -12.41
C ASN A 6 1.72 25.38 -11.18
N ILE A 7 2.53 24.74 -10.32
CA ILE A 7 3.09 25.43 -9.13
C ILE A 7 4.62 25.53 -9.15
N SER A 8 5.34 24.52 -9.65
CA SER A 8 6.81 24.50 -9.59
C SER A 8 7.42 23.71 -10.75
N LYS A 9 8.58 24.18 -11.22
CA LYS A 9 9.44 23.48 -12.20
C LYS A 9 10.08 22.21 -11.61
N TRP A 10 10.17 22.13 -10.28
CA TRP A 10 10.93 21.10 -9.56
C TRP A 10 10.02 20.17 -8.76
N ALA A 11 10.45 18.91 -8.59
CA ALA A 11 9.77 17.96 -7.71
C ALA A 11 10.03 18.30 -6.25
N GLU A 12 8.99 18.29 -5.41
CA GLU A 12 9.11 18.55 -3.96
C GLU A 12 9.33 17.25 -3.16
N ASN A 13 8.97 16.09 -3.73
CA ASN A 13 9.10 14.80 -3.07
C ASN A 13 9.34 13.65 -4.05
N MET A 14 9.92 12.57 -3.53
CA MET A 14 10.13 11.32 -4.23
C MET A 14 9.77 10.15 -3.31
N THR A 15 8.81 9.34 -3.75
CA THR A 15 8.54 8.03 -3.15
C THR A 15 9.22 6.96 -4.00
N VAL A 16 9.98 6.09 -3.35
CA VAL A 16 10.64 4.95 -3.98
C VAL A 16 10.23 3.70 -3.22
N ILE A 17 9.78 2.69 -3.96
CA ILE A 17 9.23 1.46 -3.40
C ILE A 17 10.08 0.30 -3.90
N SER A 18 10.43 -0.61 -3.00
CA SER A 18 11.11 -1.86 -3.31
C SER A 18 10.50 -2.99 -2.47
N TYR A 19 10.79 -4.23 -2.86
CA TYR A 19 10.38 -5.40 -2.10
C TYR A 19 11.27 -5.61 -0.88
N MET A 20 10.68 -6.10 0.20
CA MET A 20 11.38 -6.50 1.43
C MET A 20 10.73 -7.79 1.92
N ASN A 21 11.54 -8.79 2.27
CA ASN A 21 10.99 -9.98 2.91
C ASN A 21 10.66 -9.63 4.37
N PHE A 22 9.48 -10.02 4.84
CA PHE A 22 9.10 -9.81 6.24
C PHE A 22 10.07 -10.49 7.22
N ASP A 23 10.74 -11.57 6.82
CA ASP A 23 11.72 -12.26 7.67
C ASP A 23 12.84 -11.33 8.14
N GLU A 24 13.16 -10.29 7.35
CA GLU A 24 14.16 -9.27 7.68
C GLU A 24 13.76 -8.37 8.85
N VAL A 25 12.48 -8.30 9.19
CA VAL A 25 11.94 -7.46 10.28
C VAL A 25 11.37 -8.29 11.44
N THR A 26 11.51 -9.62 11.40
CA THR A 26 11.10 -10.53 12.47
C THR A 26 11.66 -10.18 13.86
N PRO A 27 12.90 -9.66 14.03
CA PRO A 27 13.39 -9.29 15.36
C PRO A 27 12.51 -8.26 16.08
N TRP A 28 11.75 -7.46 15.35
CA TRP A 28 10.86 -6.43 15.89
C TRP A 28 9.38 -6.75 15.67
N GLU A 29 9.02 -7.99 15.32
CA GLU A 29 7.64 -8.35 14.99
C GLU A 29 6.67 -8.16 16.17
N ASN A 30 7.13 -8.28 17.42
CA ASN A 30 6.27 -8.12 18.59
C ASN A 30 6.12 -6.66 19.05
N THR A 31 6.73 -5.71 18.35
CA THR A 31 6.59 -4.27 18.63
C THR A 31 5.40 -3.69 17.88
N PHE A 32 4.79 -2.61 18.37
CA PHE A 32 3.71 -1.90 17.69
C PHE A 32 3.99 -0.39 17.73
N ASN A 33 3.86 0.32 16.60
CA ASN A 33 4.14 1.75 16.52
C ASN A 33 3.22 2.47 15.52
N THR A 34 2.44 3.44 16.02
CA THR A 34 1.58 4.35 15.25
C THR A 34 1.70 5.79 15.78
N ILE A 35 1.02 6.75 15.15
CA ILE A 35 0.97 8.13 15.69
C ILE A 35 0.30 8.20 17.07
N VAL A 36 -0.64 7.30 17.36
CA VAL A 36 -1.40 7.26 18.62
C VAL A 36 -0.65 6.47 19.68
N ASP A 37 -0.05 5.35 19.28
CA ASP A 37 0.72 4.47 20.15
C ASP A 37 2.19 4.47 19.72
N LYS A 38 2.96 5.41 20.29
CA LYS A 38 4.34 5.67 19.89
C LYS A 38 5.29 4.69 20.57
N ASN A 39 6.07 4.00 19.76
CA ASN A 39 7.13 3.09 20.21
C ASN A 39 8.34 3.20 19.27
N ASP A 40 9.52 3.45 19.83
CA ASP A 40 10.75 3.64 19.03
C ASP A 40 11.32 2.31 18.46
N ARG A 41 10.75 1.14 18.78
CA ARG A 41 11.25 -0.21 18.37
C ARG A 41 12.73 -0.50 18.67
N GLY A 42 13.45 0.45 19.28
CA GLY A 42 14.86 0.36 19.63
C GLY A 42 15.80 0.86 18.52
N GLU A 43 17.02 1.19 18.94
CA GLU A 43 18.11 1.67 18.10
C GLU A 43 18.45 0.69 16.96
N SER A 44 18.44 -0.62 17.22
CA SER A 44 18.73 -1.65 16.22
C SER A 44 17.77 -1.61 15.02
N TYR A 45 16.51 -1.23 15.23
CA TYR A 45 15.54 -1.04 14.14
C TYR A 45 15.86 0.20 13.32
N ASN A 46 16.32 1.27 13.98
CA ASN A 46 16.74 2.51 13.32
C ASN A 46 18.01 2.27 12.49
N GLU A 47 19.00 1.55 13.01
CA GLU A 47 20.20 1.12 12.27
C GLU A 47 19.85 0.27 11.04
N PHE A 48 18.91 -0.69 11.19
CA PHE A 48 18.42 -1.50 10.07
C PHE A 48 17.82 -0.63 8.96
N LYS A 49 16.95 0.31 9.30
CA LYS A 49 16.35 1.25 8.33
C LYS A 49 17.43 2.10 7.66
N THR A 50 18.41 2.62 8.41
CA THR A 50 19.51 3.42 7.86
C THR A 50 20.31 2.62 6.84
N ARG A 51 20.67 1.37 7.15
CA ARG A 51 21.34 0.48 6.18
C ARG A 51 20.52 0.26 4.90
N LYS A 52 19.21 0.03 5.02
CA LYS A 52 18.33 -0.14 3.87
C LYS A 52 18.20 1.13 3.03
N LEU A 53 18.13 2.29 3.69
CA LEU A 53 18.13 3.59 3.03
C LEU A 53 19.41 3.81 2.22
N GLU A 54 20.58 3.48 2.76
CA GLU A 54 21.84 3.64 2.03
C GLU A 54 21.92 2.79 0.77
N VAL A 55 21.41 1.55 0.82
CA VAL A 55 21.30 0.70 -0.38
C VAL A 55 20.40 1.37 -1.43
N MET A 56 19.23 1.87 -1.03
CA MET A 56 18.29 2.53 -1.92
C MET A 56 18.86 3.83 -2.52
N LEU A 57 19.52 4.66 -1.72
CA LEU A 57 20.14 5.91 -2.17
C LEU A 57 21.28 5.66 -3.16
N THR A 58 22.09 4.63 -2.91
CA THR A 58 23.17 4.22 -3.81
C THR A 58 22.64 3.77 -5.18
N GLU A 59 21.53 3.04 -5.21
CA GLU A 59 20.88 2.67 -6.47
C GLU A 59 20.22 3.86 -7.17
N LEU A 60 19.64 4.79 -6.41
CA LEU A 60 19.03 6.00 -6.96
C LEU A 60 20.06 6.93 -7.61
N GLU A 61 21.25 7.06 -7.03
CA GLU A 61 22.32 7.90 -7.57
C GLU A 61 22.78 7.50 -8.96
N LYS A 62 22.69 6.21 -9.31
CA LYS A 62 22.99 5.73 -10.67
C LYS A 62 22.08 6.37 -11.73
N LYS A 63 20.86 6.76 -11.34
CA LYS A 63 19.87 7.39 -12.23
C LYS A 63 19.74 8.90 -12.01
N PHE A 64 19.98 9.36 -10.78
CA PHE A 64 19.91 10.75 -10.37
C PHE A 64 21.23 11.12 -9.67
N PRO A 65 22.29 11.46 -10.42
CA PRO A 65 23.55 11.88 -9.85
C PRO A 65 23.35 13.01 -8.85
N ASP A 66 24.11 12.99 -7.75
CA ASP A 66 24.08 13.99 -6.68
C ASP A 66 22.72 14.16 -5.96
N ILE A 67 21.79 13.20 -6.09
CA ILE A 67 20.47 13.29 -5.43
C ILE A 67 20.59 13.51 -3.92
N ARG A 68 21.60 12.93 -3.26
CA ARG A 68 21.85 13.10 -1.82
C ARG A 68 22.01 14.57 -1.43
N ALA A 69 22.66 15.39 -2.25
CA ALA A 69 22.84 16.82 -1.98
C ALA A 69 21.51 17.61 -2.04
N SER A 70 20.48 17.02 -2.66
CA SER A 70 19.14 17.60 -2.80
C SER A 70 18.14 17.07 -1.75
N ILE A 71 18.55 16.16 -0.87
CA ILE A 71 17.68 15.57 0.15
C ILE A 71 17.72 16.42 1.42
N GLN A 72 16.59 17.06 1.74
CA GLN A 72 16.40 17.73 3.03
C GLN A 72 16.06 16.74 4.17
N SER A 73 15.26 15.72 3.87
CA SER A 73 14.81 14.72 4.84
C SER A 73 14.50 13.40 4.14
N VAL A 74 14.79 12.29 4.82
CA VAL A 74 14.49 10.94 4.33
C VAL A 74 13.78 10.13 5.40
N HIS A 75 12.76 9.38 4.99
CA HIS A 75 11.99 8.51 5.86
C HIS A 75 11.82 7.14 5.20
N ALA A 76 11.93 6.08 5.99
CA ALA A 76 11.72 4.71 5.54
C ALA A 76 10.55 4.07 6.31
N SER A 77 9.65 3.44 5.57
CA SER A 77 8.67 2.49 6.08
C SER A 77 9.15 1.06 5.85
N THR A 78 8.69 0.14 6.70
CA THR A 78 8.94 -1.30 6.56
C THR A 78 7.61 -2.06 6.60
N PRO A 79 7.57 -3.38 6.38
CA PRO A 79 6.36 -4.16 6.56
C PRO A 79 5.69 -3.95 7.94
N LEU A 80 6.46 -3.71 8.99
CA LEU A 80 5.91 -3.40 10.33
C LEU A 80 5.12 -2.09 10.34
N SER A 81 5.55 -1.09 9.55
CA SER A 81 4.79 0.16 9.38
C SER A 81 3.42 -0.09 8.77
N TYR A 82 3.32 -0.90 7.71
CA TYR A 82 2.03 -1.22 7.07
C TYR A 82 1.14 -2.05 7.99
N ARG A 83 1.71 -3.05 8.67
CA ARG A 83 0.97 -3.85 9.62
C ARG A 83 0.33 -2.99 10.72
N ASP A 84 1.06 -2.02 11.25
CA ASP A 84 0.57 -1.24 12.40
C ASP A 84 -0.42 -0.15 12.01
N TYR A 85 -0.22 0.51 10.86
CA TYR A 85 -1.10 1.59 10.42
C TYR A 85 -2.40 1.11 9.77
N ILE A 86 -2.35 0.01 9.01
CA ILE A 86 -3.50 -0.44 8.20
C ILE A 86 -3.88 -1.90 8.45
N GLY A 87 -3.29 -2.54 9.47
CA GLY A 87 -3.71 -3.86 9.94
C GLY A 87 -3.45 -5.00 8.96
N VAL A 88 -2.58 -4.82 7.97
CA VAL A 88 -2.35 -5.84 6.94
C VAL A 88 -1.42 -6.92 7.45
N ASN A 89 -1.79 -8.18 7.22
CA ASN A 89 -0.98 -9.35 7.59
C ASN A 89 0.44 -9.21 7.02
N ARG A 90 1.45 -9.30 7.90
CA ARG A 90 2.88 -9.16 7.58
C ARG A 90 3.19 -7.93 6.72
N GLY A 91 2.38 -6.87 6.83
CA GLY A 91 2.59 -5.61 6.11
C GLY A 91 2.55 -5.72 4.59
N SER A 92 1.79 -6.66 4.03
CA SER A 92 1.76 -6.84 2.58
C SER A 92 1.22 -5.60 1.86
N MET A 93 1.92 -5.14 0.81
CA MET A 93 1.51 -3.94 0.06
C MET A 93 0.32 -4.19 -0.87
N TYR A 94 0.10 -5.44 -1.29
CA TYR A 94 -0.79 -5.77 -2.41
C TYR A 94 -1.75 -6.94 -2.11
N GLY A 95 -2.10 -7.12 -0.84
CA GLY A 95 -2.95 -8.24 -0.41
C GLY A 95 -2.19 -9.56 -0.36
N TYR A 96 -2.90 -10.67 -0.58
CA TYR A 96 -2.30 -12.00 -0.63
C TYR A 96 -1.78 -12.33 -2.03
N VAL A 97 -0.88 -13.31 -2.12
CA VAL A 97 -0.32 -13.78 -3.39
C VAL A 97 -1.40 -14.46 -4.22
N LYS A 98 -1.57 -14.01 -5.46
CA LYS A 98 -2.47 -14.65 -6.42
C LYS A 98 -1.70 -15.68 -7.24
N ASP A 99 -2.23 -16.90 -7.23
CA ASP A 99 -1.67 -18.01 -7.98
C ASP A 99 -2.21 -17.94 -9.42
N ALA A 100 -1.32 -17.64 -10.36
CA ALA A 100 -1.66 -17.53 -11.78
C ALA A 100 -2.02 -18.90 -12.40
N ASP A 101 -1.47 -20.00 -11.86
CA ASP A 101 -1.76 -21.37 -12.30
C ASP A 101 -3.08 -21.88 -11.73
N SER A 102 -3.54 -21.30 -10.62
CA SER A 102 -4.83 -21.62 -9.99
C SER A 102 -5.61 -20.36 -9.53
N PRO A 103 -6.07 -19.49 -10.45
CA PRO A 103 -6.68 -18.20 -10.10
C PRO A 103 -7.87 -18.33 -9.13
N MET A 104 -8.71 -19.35 -9.34
CA MET A 104 -9.88 -19.62 -8.51
C MET A 104 -9.56 -19.96 -7.06
N LYS A 105 -8.39 -20.55 -6.77
CA LYS A 105 -7.97 -20.84 -5.37
C LYS A 105 -7.66 -19.57 -4.60
N SER A 106 -7.24 -18.53 -5.31
CA SER A 106 -6.87 -17.24 -4.76
C SER A 106 -7.96 -16.18 -5.02
N PHE A 107 -9.17 -16.58 -5.40
CA PHE A 107 -10.28 -15.64 -5.58
C PHE A 107 -11.07 -15.49 -4.28
N LEU A 108 -11.27 -14.25 -3.83
CA LEU A 108 -12.19 -13.92 -2.75
C LEU A 108 -13.44 -13.23 -3.31
N SER A 109 -14.61 -13.80 -2.98
CA SER A 109 -15.91 -13.23 -3.33
C SER A 109 -16.23 -12.02 -2.43
N PRO A 110 -16.79 -10.93 -2.98
CA PRO A 110 -17.33 -9.82 -2.19
C PRO A 110 -18.48 -10.26 -1.27
N LYS A 111 -19.25 -11.27 -1.66
CA LYS A 111 -20.35 -11.82 -0.87
C LYS A 111 -19.93 -13.10 -0.18
N THR A 112 -20.14 -13.16 1.12
CA THR A 112 -19.87 -14.36 1.93
C THR A 112 -21.11 -15.26 2.01
N LYS A 113 -20.95 -16.46 2.56
CA LYS A 113 -22.08 -17.35 2.89
C LYS A 113 -22.88 -16.84 4.11
N LEU A 114 -22.32 -15.92 4.88
CA LEU A 114 -22.98 -15.33 6.04
C LEU A 114 -23.87 -14.19 5.58
N LYS A 115 -25.12 -14.18 6.08
CA LYS A 115 -26.08 -13.12 5.76
C LYS A 115 -25.54 -11.78 6.25
N ASN A 116 -25.64 -10.76 5.41
CA ASN A 116 -25.24 -9.38 5.69
C ASN A 116 -23.74 -9.19 6.01
N LEU A 117 -22.87 -10.12 5.59
CA LEU A 117 -21.42 -9.96 5.67
C LEU A 117 -20.80 -9.95 4.26
N PHE A 118 -20.10 -8.86 3.97
CA PHE A 118 -19.44 -8.62 2.69
C PHE A 118 -17.98 -8.24 2.91
N PHE A 119 -17.14 -8.49 1.91
CA PHE A 119 -15.74 -8.12 1.91
C PHE A 119 -15.48 -7.08 0.83
N THR A 120 -14.67 -6.06 1.17
CA THR A 120 -14.17 -5.06 0.22
C THR A 120 -12.68 -4.78 0.43
N GLY A 121 -12.02 -4.13 -0.55
CA GLY A 121 -10.61 -3.71 -0.47
C GLY A 121 -9.62 -4.52 -1.30
N GLN A 122 -8.33 -4.34 -1.01
CA GLN A 122 -7.20 -4.75 -1.88
C GLN A 122 -7.06 -6.26 -2.10
N SER A 123 -7.64 -7.06 -1.21
CA SER A 123 -7.53 -8.51 -1.25
C SER A 123 -8.56 -9.17 -2.17
N LEU A 124 -9.63 -8.50 -2.63
CA LEU A 124 -10.63 -9.20 -3.46
C LEU A 124 -10.16 -9.40 -4.89
N ASN A 125 -10.32 -8.38 -5.73
CA ASN A 125 -10.12 -8.53 -7.16
C ASN A 125 -8.78 -7.96 -7.61
N MET A 126 -8.43 -6.76 -7.16
CA MET A 126 -7.18 -6.11 -7.52
C MET A 126 -6.75 -5.13 -6.42
N HIS A 127 -5.44 -4.99 -6.24
CA HIS A 127 -4.85 -4.03 -5.32
C HIS A 127 -4.61 -2.68 -6.01
N GLY A 128 -4.09 -1.70 -5.27
CA GLY A 128 -3.87 -0.34 -5.76
C GLY A 128 -5.16 0.48 -5.86
N VAL A 129 -5.02 1.81 -6.01
CA VAL A 129 -6.14 2.77 -5.92
C VAL A 129 -7.30 2.41 -6.87
N LEU A 130 -6.98 2.07 -8.12
CA LEU A 130 -7.99 1.66 -9.09
C LEU A 130 -8.62 0.31 -8.72
N GLY A 131 -7.80 -0.67 -8.32
CA GLY A 131 -8.27 -2.01 -7.97
C GLY A 131 -9.18 -2.05 -6.76
N VAL A 132 -8.87 -1.28 -5.72
CA VAL A 132 -9.73 -1.16 -4.54
C VAL A 132 -11.04 -0.42 -4.87
N THR A 133 -11.00 0.57 -5.76
CA THR A 133 -12.20 1.29 -6.21
C THR A 133 -13.14 0.35 -6.97
N ILE A 134 -12.61 -0.44 -7.89
CA ILE A 134 -13.40 -1.46 -8.60
C ILE A 134 -13.95 -2.50 -7.61
N SER A 135 -13.13 -2.94 -6.65
CA SER A 135 -13.57 -3.88 -5.60
C SER A 135 -14.71 -3.32 -4.76
N ALA A 136 -14.71 -2.02 -4.46
CA ALA A 136 -15.80 -1.33 -3.78
C ALA A 136 -17.09 -1.33 -4.62
N VAL A 137 -17.00 -1.02 -5.92
CA VAL A 137 -18.16 -1.08 -6.84
C VAL A 137 -18.74 -2.49 -6.91
N LEU A 138 -17.90 -3.52 -6.99
CA LEU A 138 -18.33 -4.92 -6.98
C LEU A 138 -19.04 -5.28 -5.66
N THR A 139 -18.49 -4.84 -4.52
CA THR A 139 -19.10 -5.09 -3.22
C THR A 139 -20.46 -4.40 -3.09
N CYS A 140 -20.55 -3.13 -3.48
CA CYS A 140 -21.80 -2.38 -3.45
C CYS A 140 -22.83 -2.98 -4.41
N SER A 141 -22.42 -3.54 -5.55
CA SER A 141 -23.32 -4.23 -6.48
C SER A 141 -24.03 -5.42 -5.84
N GLU A 142 -23.36 -6.14 -4.92
CA GLU A 142 -23.96 -7.23 -4.14
C GLU A 142 -24.96 -6.75 -3.08
N ILE A 143 -24.90 -5.47 -2.70
CA ILE A 143 -25.74 -4.86 -1.66
C ILE A 143 -26.98 -4.20 -2.28
N VAL A 144 -26.79 -3.33 -3.29
CA VAL A 144 -27.87 -2.49 -3.85
C VAL A 144 -28.34 -2.91 -5.25
N GLY A 145 -27.66 -3.88 -5.87
CA GLY A 145 -27.91 -4.31 -7.25
C GLY A 145 -26.98 -3.61 -8.24
N ARG A 146 -26.43 -4.40 -9.16
CA ARG A 146 -25.41 -3.96 -10.13
C ARG A 146 -25.93 -2.92 -11.12
N GLU A 147 -27.11 -3.15 -11.70
CA GLU A 147 -27.69 -2.27 -12.73
C GLU A 147 -27.94 -0.87 -12.17
N MET A 148 -28.68 -0.80 -11.05
CA MET A 148 -28.95 0.46 -10.35
C MET A 148 -27.68 1.23 -10.00
N LEU A 149 -26.64 0.55 -9.51
CA LEU A 149 -25.38 1.19 -9.13
C LEU A 149 -24.66 1.77 -10.35
N LEU A 150 -24.53 1.01 -11.42
CA LEU A 150 -23.82 1.43 -12.62
C LEU A 150 -24.53 2.59 -13.33
N GLU A 151 -25.86 2.58 -13.39
CA GLU A 151 -26.66 3.68 -13.92
C GLU A 151 -26.38 4.98 -13.15
N LYS A 152 -26.43 4.93 -11.81
CA LYS A 152 -26.17 6.11 -10.97
C LYS A 152 -24.75 6.66 -11.13
N ILE A 153 -23.74 5.78 -11.22
CA ILE A 153 -22.35 6.20 -11.46
C ILE A 153 -22.23 6.86 -12.84
N ALA A 154 -22.84 6.29 -13.87
CA ALA A 154 -22.79 6.84 -15.22
C ALA A 154 -23.43 8.24 -15.28
N SER A 155 -24.62 8.42 -14.71
CA SER A 155 -25.29 9.72 -14.66
C SER A 155 -24.49 10.77 -13.91
N ALA A 156 -23.83 10.41 -12.79
CA ALA A 156 -23.03 11.35 -12.00
C ALA A 156 -21.73 11.82 -12.68
N ASN A 157 -21.26 11.14 -13.73
CA ASN A 157 -20.06 11.52 -14.48
C ASN A 157 -20.37 12.24 -15.81
N GLN A 158 -21.66 12.51 -16.10
CA GLN A 158 -22.09 13.28 -17.26
C GLN A 158 -22.30 14.78 -16.95
N GLU A 159 -22.13 15.18 -15.70
CA GLU A 159 -22.04 16.57 -15.23
C GLU A 159 -20.58 17.05 -15.21
#